data_AF-A0A2R9UF25-F1
#
_entry.id   AF-A0A2R9UF25-F1
#
_cell.length_a   1.000
_cell.length_b   1.000
_cell.length_c   1.000
_cell.angle_alpha   90.00
_cell.angle_beta   90.00
_cell.angle_gamma   90.00
#
_symmetry.space_group_name_H-M   'P 1'
#
loop_
_entity.id
_entity.type
_entity.pdbx_description
1 polymer ?
#
loop_
_entity_poly.entity_id
_entity_poly.type
_entity_poly.pdbx_seq_one_letter_code
_entity_poly.pdbx_strand_id
1 'polypeptide(L)' 'MAAKTRYKVKAAQIVVKVQGAQGGEAYFRRGRRLPTTVEDEEIKRLLKIDLIEKDDEVEETDGAGGA' A
#
# COMPACT_ATOMS: atom_id res chain seq x y z
N MET A 1 -11.63 14.94 -4.01
CA MET A 1 -11.20 13.58 -4.42
C MET A 1 -9.97 13.24 -3.62
N ALA A 2 -10.00 12.22 -2.76
CA ALA A 2 -8.85 11.86 -1.94
C ALA A 2 -7.81 11.16 -2.84
N ALA A 3 -6.67 11.80 -3.06
CA ALA A 3 -5.51 11.18 -3.68
C ALA A 3 -5.25 9.86 -2.94
N LYS A 4 -5.41 8.73 -3.63
CA LYS A 4 -5.10 7.42 -3.07
C LYS A 4 -3.59 7.35 -2.96
N THR A 5 -3.01 7.88 -1.87
CA THR A 5 -1.61 7.66 -1.52
C THR A 5 -1.41 6.15 -1.47
N ARG A 6 -0.73 5.60 -2.48
CA ARG A 6 -0.46 4.17 -2.53
C ARG A 6 0.80 3.92 -1.72
N TYR A 7 0.79 2.87 -0.91
CA TYR A 7 1.94 2.46 -0.14
C TYR A 7 2.58 1.24 -0.79
N LYS A 8 3.90 1.15 -0.73
CA LYS A 8 4.70 0.07 -1.31
C LYS A 8 5.43 -0.67 -0.20
N VAL A 9 5.58 -1.99 -0.35
CA VAL A 9 6.29 -2.82 0.62
C VAL A 9 7.79 -2.62 0.48
N LYS A 10 8.42 -2.16 1.56
CA LYS A 10 9.87 -1.93 1.66
C LYS A 10 10.62 -3.18 2.11
N ALA A 11 10.05 -3.92 3.06
CA ALA A 11 10.64 -5.14 3.60
C ALA A 11 10.58 -6.33 2.62
N ALA A 12 11.43 -7.34 2.82
CA ALA A 12 11.51 -8.52 1.95
C ALA A 12 10.15 -9.24 1.79
N GLN A 13 9.47 -9.45 2.92
CA GLN A 13 8.13 -10.03 3.00
C GLN A 13 7.44 -9.53 4.26
N ILE A 14 6.15 -9.21 4.16
CA ILE A 14 5.32 -8.77 5.28
C ILE A 14 3.96 -9.47 5.25
N VAL A 15 3.32 -9.51 6.42
CA VAL A 15 1.93 -9.91 6.58
C VAL A 15 1.12 -8.67 6.87
N VAL A 16 0.06 -8.46 6.10
CA VAL A 16 -0.80 -7.29 6.20
C VAL A 16 -2.22 -7.75 6.46
N LYS A 17 -2.90 -7.10 7.40
CA LYS A 17 -4.33 -7.31 7.62
C LYS A 17 -5.12 -6.70 6.48
N VAL A 18 -5.93 -7.52 5.81
CA VAL A 18 -6.73 -7.09 4.65
C VAL A 18 -8.15 -7.61 4.82
N GLN A 19 -9.13 -6.71 4.82
CA GLN A 19 -10.53 -7.11 4.83
C GLN A 19 -10.85 -7.94 3.57
N GLY A 20 -11.45 -9.12 3.77
CA GLY A 20 -11.82 -10.05 2.70
C GLY A 20 -10.73 -11.03 2.27
N ALA A 21 -9.53 -10.97 2.86
CA ALA A 21 -8.53 -12.03 2.68
C ALA A 21 -8.92 -13.30 3.44
N GLN A 22 -8.58 -14.47 2.88
CA GLN A 22 -8.78 -15.75 3.55
C GLN A 22 -7.94 -15.83 4.82
N GLY A 23 -8.60 -15.79 5.99
CA GLY A 23 -7.92 -15.72 7.29
C GLY A 23 -7.64 -14.31 7.80
N GLY A 24 -8.13 -13.26 7.11
CA GLY A 24 -8.00 -11.85 7.54
C GLY A 24 -6.63 -11.21 7.28
N GLU A 25 -5.70 -11.96 6.70
CA GLU A 25 -4.33 -11.52 6.44
C GLU A 25 -3.86 -11.94 5.05
N ALA A 26 -2.97 -11.15 4.45
CA ALA A 26 -2.35 -11.43 3.16
C ALA A 26 -0.84 -11.17 3.21
N TYR A 27 -0.09 -12.00 2.48
CA TYR A 27 1.36 -11.88 2.38
C TYR A 27 1.74 -11.01 1.19
N PHE A 28 2.61 -10.03 1.44
CA PHE A 28 3.13 -9.16 0.40
C PHE A 28 4.66 -9.24 0.39
N ARG A 29 5.23 -9.29 -0.83
CA ARG A 29 6.67 -9.22 -1.04
C ARG A 29 7.11 -7.80 -1.32
N ARG A 30 8.40 -7.52 -1.12
CA ARG A 30 9.04 -6.25 -1.46
C ARG A 30 8.61 -5.74 -2.83
N GLY A 31 8.34 -4.44 -2.92
CA GLY A 31 7.97 -3.74 -4.14
C GLY A 31 6.49 -3.88 -4.53
N ARG A 32 5.69 -4.71 -3.84
CA ARG A 32 4.24 -4.77 -4.07
C ARG A 32 3.55 -3.55 -3.47
N ARG A 33 2.51 -3.08 -4.17
CA ARG A 33 1.60 -2.04 -3.69
C ARG A 33 0.57 -2.65 -2.75
N LEU A 34 0.28 -1.97 -1.65
CA LEU A 34 -0.81 -2.34 -0.77
C LEU A 34 -2.16 -1.99 -1.42
N PRO A 35 -3.18 -2.88 -1.31
CA PRO A 35 -4.51 -2.59 -1.82
C PRO A 35 -5.18 -1.50 -0.98
N THR A 36 -6.13 -0.77 -1.56
CA THR A 36 -6.89 0.26 -0.83
C THR A 36 -7.87 -0.30 0.19
N THR A 37 -7.94 -1.62 0.31
CA THR A 37 -8.73 -2.33 1.32
C THR A 37 -7.95 -2.57 2.62
N VAL A 38 -6.67 -2.19 2.68
CA VAL A 38 -5.92 -2.13 3.94
C VAL A 38 -6.41 -0.93 4.73
N GLU A 39 -6.71 -1.15 6.01
CA GLU A 39 -7.18 -0.09 6.90
C GLU A 39 -6.04 0.89 7.25
N ASP A 40 -6.40 2.16 7.48
CA ASP A 40 -5.45 3.22 7.83
C ASP A 40 -4.67 2.92 9.12
N GLU A 41 -5.28 2.21 10.07
CA GLU A 41 -4.60 1.78 11.30
C GLU A 41 -3.47 0.80 11.02
N GLU A 42 -3.68 -0.13 10.10
CA GLU A 42 -2.66 -1.08 9.68
C GLU A 42 -1.55 -0.37 8.89
N ILE A 43 -1.90 0.57 8.02
CA ILE A 43 -0.90 1.40 7.31
C ILE A 43 -0.04 2.19 8.30
N LYS A 44 -0.64 2.86 9.29
CA LYS A 44 0.09 3.58 10.35
C LYS A 44 1.00 2.63 11.14
N ARG A 45 0.52 1.43 11.46
CA ARG A 45 1.31 0.41 12.14
C ARG A 45 2.54 0.05 11.32
N LEU A 46 2.35 -0.30 10.04
CA LEU A 46 3.42 -0.72 9.13
C LEU A 46 4.44 0.39 8.83
N LEU A 47 4.00 1.65 8.71
CA LEU A 47 4.89 2.81 8.58
C LEU A 47 5.73 3.03 9.84
N LYS A 48 5.14 2.91 11.03
CA LYS A 48 5.83 3.13 12.30
C LYS A 48 7.01 2.16 12.50
N ILE A 49 6.92 0.96 11.92
CA ILE A 49 7.97 -0.08 11.97
C ILE A 49 8.77 -0.17 10.66
N ASP A 50 8.66 0.81 9.77
CA ASP A 50 9.44 0.95 8.54
C ASP A 50 9.34 -0.26 7.57
N LEU A 51 8.17 -0.92 7.54
CA LEU A 51 7.91 -2.07 6.65
C LEU A 51 7.37 -1.67 5.28
N ILE A 52 6.76 -0.48 5.18
CA ILE A 52 6.20 0.09 3.95
C ILE A 52 6.65 1.54 3.78
N GLU A 53 6.58 2.04 2.57
CA GLU A 53 6.90 3.42 2.19
C GLU A 53 5.80 4.02 1.32
N LYS A 54 5.75 5.35 1.21
CA LYS A 54 4.88 6.02 0.24
C LYS A 54 5.39 5.72 -1.17
N ASP A 55 4.47 5.42 -2.08
CA ASP A 55 4.80 5.16 -3.47
C ASP A 55 4.74 6.47 -4.25
N ASP A 56 5.91 7.09 -4.43
CA ASP A 56 6.05 8.38 -5.12
C ASP A 56 5.64 8.31 -6.60
N GLU A 57 5.63 7.13 -7.23
CA GLU A 57 5.21 6.94 -8.63
C GLU A 57 3.71 7.22 -8.88
N VAL A 58 2.90 7.34 -7.83
CA VAL A 58 1.43 7.46 -7.97
C VAL A 58 0.95 8.90 -7.77
N GLU A 59 1.84 9.82 -7.40
CA GLU A 59 1.51 11.27 -7.36
C GLU A 59 1.55 11.93 -8.75
N GLU A 60 2.15 11.31 -9.78
CA GLU A 60 2.41 11.97 -11.08
C GLU A 60 1.56 11.52 -12.28
N THR A 61 0.53 10.69 -12.13
CA THR A 61 -0.29 10.22 -13.29
C THR A 61 -1.79 10.54 -13.23
N ASP A 62 -2.13 11.77 -12.84
CA ASP A 62 -3.45 12.36 -13.19
C ASP A 62 -3.27 13.67 -13.98
N GLY A 63 -2.37 13.64 -14.97
CA GLY A 63 -2.08 14.77 -15.83
C GLY A 63 -1.63 14.35 -17.23
N ALA A 64 -2.56 14.40 -18.18
CA ALA A 64 -2.35 14.43 -19.64
C ALA A 64 -1.84 13.15 -20.33
N GLY A 65 -2.79 12.41 -20.89
CA GLY A 65 -2.57 11.43 -21.95
C GLY A 65 -3.78 11.35 -22.89
N GLY A 66 -4.27 12.51 -23.34
CA GLY A 66 -5.20 12.61 -24.45
C GLY A 66 -4.44 12.98 -25.71
N ALA A 67 -4.36 12.05 -26.66
CA ALA A 67 -4.17 12.28 -28.09
C ALA A 67 -4.64 11.03 -28.84
#